data_AF-A0A2E9XM04-F1
#
_entry.id   AF-A0A2E9XM04-F1
#
_cell.length_a   1.000
_cell.length_b   1.000
_cell.length_c   1.000
_cell.angle_alpha   90.00
_cell.angle_beta   90.00
_cell.angle_gamma   90.00
#
_symmetry.space_group_name_H-M   'P 1'
#
loop_
_entity.id
_entity.type
_entity.pdbx_description
1 polymer ?
#
loop_
_entity_poly.entity_id
_entity_poly.type
_entity_poly.pdbx_seq_one_letter_code
_entity_poly.pdbx_strand_id
1 'polypeptide(L)'
;MKVPRLRLSEDEYALIKQLRKKGVASELVNQCDEAGLPLSNVKHFWYKSEKFSIFSKTDGLQLEDVFDPIIKDVQRYSPKMRKIKRAKVKNPHCLILDPADIHVGKYATNSEAGESYDIKKAVSIVDTGIDSLIQKASGFPLDKIIFVIGNDCLHIDSPRNTTTAGTGVDVSGSWHEAFLAAKDMYVRAIEKCLPLADVEIIFCPSNHDFMSGFMLAHTIKAYFRQSKNITFDVSIAHRKYTA
;
A
#
# COMPACT_ATOMS: atom_id res chain seq x y z
N MET A 1 -7.46 -30.20 -48.85
CA MET A 1 -8.54 -30.00 -47.85
C MET A 1 -9.33 -28.76 -48.23
N LYS A 2 -10.67 -28.79 -48.22
CA LYS A 2 -11.47 -27.55 -48.33
C LYS A 2 -11.26 -26.76 -47.04
N VAL A 3 -10.64 -25.60 -47.12
CA VAL A 3 -10.50 -24.70 -45.97
C VAL A 3 -11.89 -24.19 -45.60
N PRO A 4 -12.38 -24.43 -44.37
CA PRO A 4 -13.69 -23.92 -43.96
C PRO A 4 -13.68 -22.39 -43.97
N ARG A 5 -14.75 -21.77 -44.50
CA ARG A 5 -14.95 -20.32 -44.37
C ARG A 5 -15.36 -20.02 -42.94
N LEU A 6 -14.38 -19.76 -42.08
CA LEU A 6 -14.60 -19.27 -40.73
C LEU A 6 -15.11 -17.82 -40.82
N ARG A 7 -16.22 -17.52 -40.14
CA ARG A 7 -16.63 -16.13 -39.91
C ARG A 7 -15.69 -15.54 -38.87
N LEU A 8 -15.00 -14.47 -39.23
CA LEU A 8 -14.18 -13.69 -38.33
C LEU A 8 -15.00 -12.53 -37.80
N SER A 9 -14.79 -12.15 -36.54
CA SER A 9 -15.24 -10.86 -36.03
C SER A 9 -14.51 -9.70 -36.73
N GLU A 10 -15.02 -8.48 -36.61
CA GLU A 10 -14.37 -7.30 -37.20
C GLU A 10 -12.95 -7.10 -36.66
N ASP A 11 -12.75 -7.33 -35.36
CA ASP A 11 -11.46 -7.23 -34.69
C ASP A 11 -10.48 -8.31 -35.16
N GLU A 12 -10.93 -9.56 -35.28
CA GLU A 12 -10.14 -10.68 -35.79
C GLU A 12 -9.71 -10.44 -37.26
N TYR A 13 -10.63 -9.91 -38.07
CA TYR A 13 -10.35 -9.57 -39.45
C TYR A 13 -9.33 -8.44 -39.58
N ALA A 14 -9.43 -7.40 -38.76
CA ALA A 14 -8.49 -6.29 -38.71
C ALA A 14 -7.08 -6.75 -38.29
N LEU A 15 -6.99 -7.59 -37.26
CA LEU A 15 -5.75 -8.19 -36.77
C LEU A 15 -5.08 -9.04 -37.86
N ILE A 16 -5.84 -9.93 -38.51
CA ILE A 16 -5.34 -10.79 -39.59
C ILE A 16 -4.86 -9.95 -40.79
N LYS A 17 -5.57 -8.86 -41.14
CA LYS A 17 -5.12 -7.95 -42.20
C LYS A 17 -3.82 -7.23 -41.84
N GLN A 18 -3.67 -6.76 -40.60
CA GLN A 18 -2.42 -6.13 -40.16
C GLN A 18 -1.24 -7.12 -40.17
N LEU A 19 -1.46 -8.34 -39.69
CA LEU A 19 -0.47 -9.42 -39.67
C LEU A 19 -0.04 -9.84 -41.08
N ARG A 20 -0.99 -9.95 -42.02
CA ARG A 20 -0.71 -10.27 -43.44
C ARG A 20 -0.02 -9.11 -44.17
N LYS A 21 -0.42 -7.86 -43.92
CA LYS A 21 0.12 -6.67 -44.59
C LYS A 21 1.59 -6.40 -44.24
N LYS A 22 2.02 -6.82 -43.04
CA LYS A 22 3.42 -6.66 -42.60
C LYS A 22 4.32 -7.85 -42.96
N GLY A 23 3.77 -8.97 -43.47
CA GLY A 23 4.55 -10.16 -43.85
C GLY A 23 5.19 -10.94 -42.69
N VAL A 24 4.89 -10.58 -41.44
CA VAL A 24 5.63 -11.05 -40.23
C VAL A 24 5.04 -12.33 -39.63
N ALA A 25 3.78 -12.65 -39.95
CA ALA A 25 3.06 -13.73 -39.29
C ALA A 25 3.62 -15.13 -39.60
N SER A 26 4.03 -15.38 -40.84
CA SER A 26 4.66 -16.64 -41.23
C SER A 26 6.06 -16.79 -40.66
N GLU A 27 6.84 -15.71 -40.66
CA GLU A 27 8.24 -15.73 -40.22
C GLU A 27 8.36 -15.97 -38.71
N LEU A 28 7.52 -15.30 -37.92
CA LEU A 28 7.51 -15.44 -36.46
C LEU A 28 7.08 -16.85 -36.03
N VAL A 29 6.06 -17.40 -36.69
CA VAL A 29 5.58 -18.76 -36.39
C VAL A 29 6.66 -19.79 -36.75
N ASN A 30 7.28 -19.66 -37.92
CA ASN A 30 8.36 -20.55 -38.35
C ASN A 30 9.56 -20.52 -37.39
N GLN A 31 9.96 -19.34 -36.91
CA GLN A 31 11.07 -19.22 -35.96
C GLN A 31 10.72 -19.74 -34.55
N CYS A 32 9.47 -19.57 -34.11
CA CYS A 32 9.00 -20.19 -32.88
C CYS A 32 9.01 -21.72 -32.98
N ASP A 33 8.61 -22.28 -34.13
CA ASP A 33 8.62 -23.72 -34.39
C ASP A 33 10.06 -24.28 -34.48
N GLU A 34 10.99 -23.59 -35.15
CA GLU A 34 12.41 -23.98 -35.20
C GLU A 34 13.09 -23.92 -33.83
N ALA A 35 12.71 -22.96 -32.99
CA ALA A 35 13.22 -22.84 -31.63
C ALA A 35 12.52 -23.78 -30.63
N GLY A 36 11.48 -24.52 -31.05
CA GLY A 36 10.69 -25.40 -30.18
C GLY A 36 9.89 -24.64 -29.11
N LEU A 37 9.57 -23.37 -29.34
CA LEU A 37 8.89 -22.49 -28.39
C LEU A 37 7.42 -22.32 -28.80
N PRO A 38 6.45 -22.68 -27.94
CA PRO A 38 5.06 -22.42 -28.24
C PRO A 38 4.80 -20.91 -28.28
N LEU A 39 4.22 -20.41 -29.37
CA LEU A 39 3.93 -18.98 -29.60
C LEU A 39 3.14 -18.34 -28.44
N SER A 40 2.33 -19.14 -27.74
CA SER A 40 1.57 -18.74 -26.54
C SER A 40 2.44 -18.34 -25.34
N ASN A 41 3.72 -18.72 -25.33
CA ASN A 41 4.63 -18.50 -24.21
C ASN A 41 5.59 -17.31 -24.41
N VAL A 42 5.52 -16.63 -25.56
CA VAL A 42 6.36 -15.46 -25.85
C VAL A 42 5.76 -14.22 -25.18
N LYS A 43 6.19 -13.93 -23.94
CA LYS A 43 5.72 -12.78 -23.16
C LYS A 43 6.54 -11.50 -23.39
N HIS A 44 7.82 -11.65 -23.72
CA HIS A 44 8.77 -10.59 -24.07
C HIS A 44 9.66 -11.10 -25.20
N PHE A 45 9.95 -10.30 -26.22
CA PHE A 45 10.92 -10.69 -27.25
C PHE A 45 11.87 -9.54 -27.57
N TRP A 46 13.11 -9.93 -27.87
CA TRP A 46 14.16 -9.03 -28.31
C TRP A 46 14.45 -9.35 -29.77
N TYR A 47 14.10 -8.46 -30.68
CA TYR A 47 14.37 -8.64 -32.10
C TYR A 47 15.64 -7.89 -32.48
N LYS A 48 16.68 -8.65 -32.84
CA LYS A 48 17.91 -8.13 -33.43
C LYS A 48 17.99 -8.58 -34.88
N SER A 49 18.02 -7.61 -35.79
CA SER A 49 18.37 -7.79 -37.20
C SER A 49 19.60 -6.94 -37.54
N GLU A 50 20.21 -7.15 -38.72
CA GLU A 50 21.33 -6.33 -39.19
C GLU A 50 20.98 -4.84 -39.37
N LYS A 51 19.68 -4.48 -39.44
CA LYS A 51 19.23 -3.11 -39.76
C LYS A 51 18.50 -2.40 -38.61
N PHE A 52 17.89 -3.13 -37.67
CA PHE A 52 17.11 -2.53 -36.58
C PHE A 52 17.16 -3.36 -35.29
N SER A 53 17.03 -2.65 -34.16
CA SER A 53 16.77 -3.21 -32.84
C SER A 53 15.42 -2.68 -32.35
N ILE A 54 14.48 -3.58 -32.06
CA ILE A 54 13.12 -3.20 -31.64
C ILE A 54 12.85 -3.78 -30.26
N PHE A 55 12.42 -2.92 -29.35
CA PHE A 55 12.00 -3.27 -27.99
C PHE A 55 10.54 -2.89 -27.79
N SER A 56 9.70 -3.87 -27.42
CA SER A 56 8.30 -3.65 -27.07
C SER A 56 8.05 -4.13 -25.64
N LYS A 57 7.55 -3.24 -24.78
CA LYS A 57 7.04 -3.62 -23.44
C LYS A 57 5.58 -4.05 -23.57
N THR A 58 5.21 -5.08 -22.83
CA THR A 58 3.82 -5.33 -22.43
C THR A 58 3.61 -4.63 -21.09
N ASP A 59 2.43 -4.05 -20.87
CA ASP A 59 2.07 -3.44 -19.60
C ASP A 59 2.28 -4.46 -18.46
N GLY A 60 3.03 -4.04 -17.44
CA GLY A 60 3.41 -4.90 -16.31
C GLY A 60 2.18 -5.33 -15.50
N LEU A 61 2.41 -6.24 -14.54
CA LEU A 61 1.44 -6.61 -13.50
C LEU A 61 0.70 -5.35 -13.03
N GLN A 62 -0.61 -5.31 -13.24
CA GLN A 62 -1.42 -4.18 -12.84
C GLN A 62 -1.59 -4.26 -11.32
N LEU A 63 -1.60 -3.10 -10.66
CA LEU A 63 -1.64 -3.01 -9.20
C LEU A 63 -2.84 -3.81 -8.64
N GLU A 64 -3.93 -3.80 -9.40
CA GLU A 64 -5.19 -4.51 -9.17
C GLU A 64 -5.00 -6.04 -8.98
N ASP A 65 -4.06 -6.66 -9.71
CA ASP A 65 -3.76 -8.10 -9.60
C ASP A 65 -3.10 -8.46 -8.25
N VAL A 66 -2.47 -7.48 -7.59
CA VAL A 66 -1.81 -7.63 -6.28
C VAL A 66 -2.78 -7.31 -5.14
N PHE A 67 -3.68 -6.34 -5.33
CA PHE A 67 -4.61 -5.89 -4.30
C PHE A 67 -5.84 -6.80 -4.13
N ASP A 68 -6.34 -7.39 -5.21
CA ASP A 68 -7.55 -8.22 -5.16
C ASP A 68 -7.47 -9.43 -4.21
N PRO A 69 -6.35 -10.17 -4.14
CA PRO A 69 -6.18 -11.25 -3.17
C PRO A 69 -6.15 -10.75 -1.72
N ILE A 70 -5.49 -9.61 -1.47
CA ILE A 70 -5.38 -9.00 -0.14
C ILE A 70 -6.77 -8.51 0.33
N ILE A 71 -7.53 -7.91 -0.58
CA ILE A 71 -8.91 -7.48 -0.33
C ILE A 71 -9.80 -8.68 -0.01
N LYS A 72 -9.66 -9.79 -0.73
CA LYS A 72 -10.42 -11.03 -0.47
C LYS A 72 -10.06 -11.67 0.88
N ASP A 73 -8.78 -11.68 1.26
CA ASP A 73 -8.34 -12.23 2.54
C ASP A 73 -8.80 -11.37 3.73
N VAL A 74 -8.66 -10.05 3.61
CA VAL A 74 -9.25 -9.08 4.54
C VAL A 74 -10.75 -9.34 4.67
N GLN A 75 -11.47 -9.51 3.56
CA GLN A 75 -12.92 -9.75 3.53
C GLN A 75 -13.31 -11.05 4.26
N ARG A 76 -12.49 -12.10 4.18
CA ARG A 76 -12.76 -13.42 4.77
C ARG A 76 -12.57 -13.47 6.28
N TYR A 77 -11.69 -12.64 6.85
CA TYR A 77 -11.28 -12.73 8.26
C TYR A 77 -11.43 -11.41 9.04
N SER A 78 -12.47 -10.58 8.84
CA SER A 78 -12.67 -9.48 9.82
C SER A 78 -13.11 -10.06 11.16
N PRO A 79 -12.45 -9.68 12.26
CA PRO A 79 -13.01 -9.83 13.58
C PRO A 79 -14.34 -9.07 13.66
N LYS A 80 -15.38 -9.73 14.19
CA LYS A 80 -16.64 -9.04 14.50
C LYS A 80 -16.41 -8.08 15.67
N MET A 81 -16.35 -6.79 15.39
CA MET A 81 -16.24 -5.76 16.43
C MET A 81 -17.62 -5.36 16.93
N ARG A 82 -17.91 -5.62 18.21
CA ARG A 82 -19.16 -5.16 18.85
C ARG A 82 -19.06 -3.66 19.08
N LYS A 83 -20.14 -2.93 18.77
CA LYS A 83 -20.23 -1.50 19.10
C LYS A 83 -20.10 -1.31 20.61
N ILE A 84 -19.12 -0.53 21.01
CA ILE A 84 -18.93 -0.08 22.39
C ILE A 84 -19.96 1.00 22.66
N LYS A 85 -20.81 0.80 23.67
CA LYS A 85 -21.76 1.80 24.15
C LYS A 85 -21.18 2.48 25.38
N ARG A 86 -21.13 3.80 25.39
CA ARG A 86 -20.62 4.62 26.50
C ARG A 86 -21.72 5.57 26.99
N ALA A 87 -21.62 6.00 28.24
CA ALA A 87 -22.48 7.07 28.75
C ALA A 87 -22.08 8.40 28.12
N LYS A 88 -23.04 9.32 27.96
CA LYS A 88 -22.72 10.69 27.52
C LYS A 88 -21.87 11.37 28.58
N VAL A 89 -20.76 11.97 28.16
CA VAL A 89 -19.89 12.75 29.04
C VAL A 89 -20.41 14.19 29.19
N LYS A 90 -20.23 14.77 30.37
CA LYS A 90 -20.47 16.21 30.61
C LYS A 90 -19.17 16.95 30.30
N ASN A 91 -19.25 18.03 29.52
CA ASN A 91 -18.08 18.76 29.01
C ASN A 91 -17.14 17.86 28.17
N PRO A 92 -17.59 17.43 26.96
CA PRO A 92 -16.82 16.53 26.11
C PRO A 92 -15.53 17.18 25.62
N HIS A 93 -14.44 16.41 25.61
CA HIS A 93 -13.16 16.82 25.03
C HIS A 93 -12.77 15.91 23.87
N CYS A 94 -12.03 16.48 22.93
CA CYS A 94 -11.39 15.76 21.84
C CYS A 94 -9.88 15.67 22.10
N LEU A 95 -9.33 14.46 22.05
CA LEU A 95 -7.88 14.24 22.07
C LEU A 95 -7.39 14.02 20.65
N ILE A 96 -6.29 14.67 20.27
CA ILE A 96 -5.62 14.44 18.97
C ILE A 96 -4.32 13.71 19.24
N LEU A 97 -4.15 12.56 18.57
CA LEU A 97 -2.93 11.75 18.59
C LEU A 97 -2.37 11.73 17.18
N ASP A 98 -1.16 12.29 17.01
CA ASP A 98 -0.49 12.43 15.72
C ASP A 98 0.95 11.90 15.81
N PRO A 99 1.15 10.57 15.75
CA PRO A 99 2.47 9.98 15.65
C PRO A 99 3.02 10.20 14.23
N ALA A 100 3.76 11.30 14.06
CA ALA A 100 4.42 11.72 12.82
C ALA A 100 5.92 11.40 12.83
N ASP A 101 6.54 11.39 11.63
CA ASP A 101 7.99 11.24 11.42
C ASP A 101 8.58 9.98 12.10
N ILE A 102 7.79 8.91 12.11
CA ILE A 102 8.15 7.64 12.77
C ILE A 102 9.26 6.95 11.99
N HIS A 103 9.23 7.02 10.65
CA HIS A 103 10.17 6.36 9.76
C HIS A 103 10.48 4.90 10.16
N VAL A 104 9.44 4.07 10.29
CA VAL A 104 9.59 2.64 10.49
C VAL A 104 10.39 2.06 9.33
N GLY A 105 11.50 1.38 9.66
CA GLY A 105 12.46 0.89 8.68
C GLY A 105 13.70 1.76 8.52
N LYS A 106 13.81 2.91 9.20
CA LYS A 106 15.05 3.69 9.26
C LYS A 106 16.12 2.95 10.03
N TYR A 107 17.35 3.01 9.52
CA TYR A 107 18.53 2.59 10.25
C TYR A 107 19.35 3.80 10.71
N ALA A 108 19.79 3.78 11.96
CA ALA A 108 20.81 4.70 12.46
C ALA A 108 21.68 4.01 13.51
N THR A 109 22.96 4.35 13.54
CA THR A 109 23.91 3.88 14.55
C THR A 109 24.16 4.94 15.60
N ASN A 110 24.41 4.51 16.85
CA ASN A 110 24.78 5.43 17.92
C ASN A 110 26.06 6.23 17.60
N SER A 111 27.04 5.60 16.94
CA SER A 111 28.28 6.26 16.54
C SER A 111 28.09 7.48 15.63
N GLU A 112 27.04 7.50 14.81
CA GLU A 112 26.77 8.57 13.85
C GLU A 112 25.69 9.54 14.33
N ALA A 113 24.64 9.02 14.96
CA ALA A 113 23.44 9.79 15.29
C ALA A 113 23.27 10.07 16.80
N GLY A 114 24.17 9.56 17.66
CA GLY A 114 24.07 9.65 19.12
C GLY A 114 23.02 8.73 19.75
N GLU A 115 22.24 8.02 18.92
CA GLU A 115 21.31 6.98 19.34
C GLU A 115 21.15 5.94 18.21
N SER A 116 20.96 4.67 18.58
CA SER A 116 20.62 3.63 17.61
C SER A 116 19.12 3.69 17.27
N TYR A 117 18.80 3.56 15.99
CA TYR A 117 17.43 3.53 15.50
C TYR A 117 17.20 2.34 14.58
N ASP A 118 16.13 1.59 14.83
CA ASP A 118 15.70 0.44 14.06
C ASP A 118 14.17 0.30 14.12
N ILE A 119 13.61 -0.70 13.42
CA ILE A 119 12.16 -0.97 13.43
C ILE A 119 11.60 -1.12 14.86
N LYS A 120 12.32 -1.81 15.76
CA LYS A 120 11.83 -2.08 17.12
C LYS A 120 11.80 -0.80 17.96
N LYS A 121 12.83 0.04 17.82
CA LYS A 121 12.90 1.34 18.48
C LYS A 121 11.79 2.26 17.96
N ALA A 122 11.59 2.34 16.65
CA ALA A 122 10.54 3.15 16.03
C ALA A 122 9.15 2.83 16.60
N VAL A 123 8.81 1.53 16.61
CA VAL A 123 7.52 1.05 17.13
C VAL A 123 7.39 1.28 18.64
N SER A 124 8.43 1.01 19.43
CA SER A 124 8.36 1.13 20.89
C SER A 124 8.22 2.57 21.39
N ILE A 125 8.81 3.54 20.69
CA ILE A 125 8.61 4.97 20.97
C ILE A 125 7.15 5.35 20.80
N VAL A 126 6.50 4.92 19.72
CA VAL A 126 5.07 5.21 19.47
C VAL A 126 4.19 4.55 20.51
N ASP A 127 4.42 3.26 20.79
CA ASP A 127 3.64 2.53 21.81
C ASP A 127 3.71 3.25 23.18
N THR A 128 4.91 3.67 23.60
CA THR A 128 5.12 4.36 24.88
C THR A 128 4.56 5.79 24.86
N GLY A 129 4.70 6.50 23.73
CA GLY A 129 4.20 7.85 23.55
C GLY A 129 2.68 7.93 23.62
N ILE A 130 1.99 7.00 22.93
CA ILE A 130 0.52 6.92 22.97
C ILE A 130 0.02 6.63 24.38
N ASP A 131 0.62 5.66 25.09
CA ASP A 131 0.26 5.36 26.48
C ASP A 131 0.42 6.58 27.39
N SER A 132 1.54 7.30 27.24
CA SER A 132 1.84 8.50 28.01
C SER A 132 0.86 9.64 27.73
N LEU A 133 0.47 9.84 26.46
CA LEU A 133 -0.49 10.88 26.06
C LEU A 133 -1.91 10.56 26.55
N ILE A 134 -2.34 9.30 26.42
CA ILE A 134 -3.62 8.82 26.97
C ILE A 134 -3.65 9.03 28.49
N GLN A 135 -2.57 8.69 29.20
CA GLN A 135 -2.47 8.88 30.64
C GLN A 135 -2.59 10.35 31.02
N LYS A 136 -1.89 11.25 30.33
CA LYS A 136 -1.99 12.71 30.55
C LYS A 136 -3.38 13.25 30.26
N ALA A 137 -4.10 12.67 29.29
CA ALA A 137 -5.46 13.05 28.95
C ALA A 137 -6.52 12.51 29.91
N SER A 138 -6.18 11.62 30.84
CA SER A 138 -7.15 10.95 31.75
C SER A 138 -7.96 11.90 32.65
N GLY A 139 -7.47 13.12 32.88
CA GLY A 139 -8.22 14.16 33.60
C GLY A 139 -9.37 14.80 32.81
N PHE A 140 -9.46 14.51 31.51
CA PHE A 140 -10.47 15.07 30.61
C PHE A 140 -11.52 14.02 30.22
N PRO A 141 -12.83 14.32 30.30
CA PRO A 141 -13.87 13.44 29.76
C PRO A 141 -13.79 13.37 28.24
N LEU A 142 -13.14 12.33 27.71
CA LEU A 142 -12.98 12.12 26.28
C LEU A 142 -14.29 11.63 25.64
N ASP A 143 -14.71 12.30 24.57
CA ASP A 143 -15.85 11.87 23.74
C ASP A 143 -15.38 11.41 22.35
N LYS A 144 -14.30 12.03 21.86
CA LYS A 144 -13.70 11.78 20.55
C LYS A 144 -12.18 11.70 20.66
N ILE A 145 -11.57 10.79 19.89
CA ILE A 145 -10.13 10.77 19.62
C ILE A 145 -9.93 10.91 18.12
N ILE A 146 -9.16 11.90 17.70
CA ILE A 146 -8.66 11.97 16.33
C ILE A 146 -7.29 11.31 16.32
N PHE A 147 -7.14 10.26 15.52
CA PHE A 147 -5.89 9.53 15.37
C PHE A 147 -5.35 9.73 13.95
N VAL A 148 -4.25 10.47 13.84
CA VAL A 148 -3.60 10.75 12.56
C VAL A 148 -2.65 9.59 12.21
N ILE A 149 -2.66 9.17 10.95
CA ILE A 149 -1.78 8.14 10.39
C ILE A 149 -1.09 8.67 9.13
N GLY A 150 0.02 8.05 8.73
CA GLY A 150 0.86 8.53 7.64
C GLY A 150 1.92 9.47 8.15
N ASN A 151 2.12 10.60 7.46
CA ASN A 151 3.08 11.64 7.81
C ASN A 151 4.49 11.09 8.10
N ASP A 152 5.08 10.45 7.09
CA ASP A 152 6.39 9.81 7.13
C ASP A 152 6.44 8.66 8.16
N CYS A 153 5.38 7.84 8.16
CA CYS A 153 5.31 6.65 9.01
C CYS A 153 6.32 5.60 8.54
N LEU A 154 6.39 5.34 7.22
CA LEU A 154 7.34 4.40 6.65
C LEU A 154 8.59 5.14 6.15
N HIS A 155 9.74 4.47 6.29
CA HIS A 155 11.02 5.02 5.85
C HIS A 155 11.34 4.72 4.39
N ILE A 156 10.52 4.07 3.59
CA ILE A 156 10.81 3.90 2.15
C ILE A 156 9.51 3.73 1.38
N ASP A 157 9.50 4.19 0.13
CA ASP A 157 8.34 4.05 -0.76
C ASP A 157 8.60 3.06 -1.91
N SER A 158 9.82 2.50 -1.98
CA SER A 158 10.19 1.51 -2.99
C SER A 158 11.02 0.37 -2.42
N PRO A 159 10.94 -0.85 -2.99
CA PRO A 159 11.82 -1.96 -2.65
C PRO A 159 13.32 -1.73 -2.95
N ARG A 160 13.67 -0.61 -3.60
CA ARG A 160 15.05 -0.22 -3.88
C ARG A 160 15.64 0.67 -2.78
N ASN A 161 15.01 0.71 -1.62
CA ASN A 161 15.39 1.52 -0.48
C ASN A 161 15.45 3.02 -0.80
N THR A 162 14.41 3.53 -1.45
CA THR A 162 14.32 4.95 -1.79
C THR A 162 13.03 5.59 -1.27
N THR A 163 13.08 6.89 -1.03
CA THR A 163 11.88 7.72 -0.82
C THR A 163 11.05 7.82 -2.11
N THR A 164 9.88 8.46 -2.05
CA THR A 164 9.06 8.75 -3.23
C THR A 164 9.84 9.55 -4.29
N ALA A 165 10.76 10.43 -3.88
CA ALA A 165 11.59 11.22 -4.80
C ALA A 165 12.82 10.45 -5.36
N GLY A 166 13.02 9.18 -4.97
CA GLY A 166 14.14 8.37 -5.43
C GLY A 166 15.44 8.57 -4.63
N THR A 167 15.41 9.31 -3.52
CA THR A 167 16.57 9.46 -2.64
C THR A 167 16.86 8.13 -1.94
N GLY A 168 18.06 7.57 -2.12
CA GLY A 168 18.51 6.38 -1.42
C GLY A 168 18.70 6.66 0.08
N VAL A 169 18.27 5.73 0.92
CA VAL A 169 18.32 5.86 2.38
C VAL A 169 18.78 4.56 3.05
N ASP A 170 19.32 4.69 4.26
CA ASP A 170 19.75 3.55 5.07
C ASP A 170 18.57 2.89 5.76
N VAL A 171 18.41 1.58 5.53
CA VAL A 171 17.24 0.83 6.00
C VAL A 171 17.61 -0.25 7.03
N SER A 172 16.73 -0.39 8.01
CA SER A 172 16.73 -1.46 8.99
C SER A 172 15.69 -2.48 8.56
N GLY A 173 16.13 -3.72 8.34
CA GLY A 173 15.26 -4.78 7.83
C GLY A 173 14.81 -4.54 6.38
N SER A 174 13.82 -5.32 5.96
CA SER A 174 13.22 -5.24 4.64
C SER A 174 11.95 -4.38 4.64
N TRP A 175 11.58 -3.86 3.47
CA TRP A 175 10.41 -2.99 3.30
C TRP A 175 9.11 -3.61 3.86
N HIS A 176 8.94 -4.93 3.72
CA HIS A 176 7.73 -5.61 4.16
C HIS A 176 7.71 -5.83 5.67
N GLU A 177 8.87 -6.05 6.31
CA GLU A 177 8.96 -6.09 7.78
C GLU A 177 8.60 -4.73 8.38
N ALA A 178 9.09 -3.63 7.80
CA ALA A 178 8.72 -2.28 8.21
C ALA A 178 7.22 -2.01 8.04
N PHE A 179 6.64 -2.39 6.88
CA PHE A 179 5.21 -2.24 6.61
C PHE A 179 4.34 -3.01 7.61
N LEU A 180 4.66 -4.28 7.87
CA LEU A 180 3.94 -5.11 8.84
C LEU A 180 4.06 -4.57 10.27
N ALA A 181 5.26 -4.13 10.65
CA ALA A 181 5.51 -3.53 11.97
C ALA A 181 4.71 -2.23 12.17
N ALA A 182 4.69 -1.34 11.17
CA ALA A 182 3.88 -0.11 11.19
C ALA A 182 2.37 -0.41 11.27
N LYS A 183 1.91 -1.40 10.50
CA LYS A 183 0.52 -1.87 10.55
C LYS A 183 0.15 -2.37 11.95
N ASP A 184 0.97 -3.24 12.54
CA ASP A 184 0.72 -3.78 13.88
C ASP A 184 0.77 -2.70 14.96
N MET A 185 1.70 -1.75 14.85
CA MET A 185 1.81 -0.59 15.73
C MET A 185 0.52 0.26 15.68
N TYR A 186 0.04 0.63 14.49
CA TYR A 186 -1.21 1.40 14.37
C TYR A 186 -2.42 0.63 14.89
N VAL A 187 -2.52 -0.67 14.60
CA VAL A 187 -3.61 -1.52 15.13
C VAL A 187 -3.62 -1.47 16.67
N ARG A 188 -2.47 -1.70 17.33
CA ARG A 188 -2.37 -1.64 18.79
C ARG A 188 -2.74 -0.26 19.33
N ALA A 189 -2.23 0.81 18.73
CA ALA A 189 -2.51 2.17 19.17
C ALA A 189 -4.00 2.53 19.04
N ILE A 190 -4.65 2.16 17.93
CA ILE A 190 -6.08 2.37 17.72
C ILE A 190 -6.91 1.53 18.69
N GLU A 191 -6.54 0.27 18.93
CA GLU A 191 -7.22 -0.61 19.89
C GLU A 191 -7.16 -0.06 21.32
N LYS A 192 -6.07 0.60 21.73
CA LYS A 192 -5.97 1.29 23.02
C LYS A 192 -6.91 2.50 23.13
N CYS A 193 -7.23 3.15 22.02
CA CYS A 193 -8.13 4.31 21.98
C CYS A 193 -9.62 3.91 22.05
N LEU A 194 -9.98 2.75 21.50
CA LEU A 194 -11.38 2.32 21.36
C LEU A 194 -12.17 2.23 22.67
N PRO A 195 -11.62 1.76 23.81
CA PRO A 195 -12.35 1.79 25.07
C PRO A 195 -12.70 3.21 25.53
N LEU A 196 -11.88 4.19 25.17
CA LEU A 196 -11.91 5.55 25.73
C LEU A 196 -12.95 6.44 25.04
N ALA A 197 -13.03 6.40 23.71
CA ALA A 197 -13.86 7.30 22.92
C ALA A 197 -14.19 6.71 21.54
N ASP A 198 -15.08 7.38 20.79
CA ASP A 198 -15.17 7.13 19.35
C ASP A 198 -13.93 7.71 18.65
N VAL A 199 -13.40 7.00 17.67
CA VAL A 199 -12.12 7.33 17.03
C VAL A 199 -12.34 7.78 15.59
N GLU A 200 -11.80 8.93 15.21
CA GLU A 200 -11.71 9.38 13.83
C GLU A 200 -10.30 9.21 13.33
N ILE A 201 -10.11 8.39 12.31
CA ILE A 201 -8.80 8.14 11.70
C ILE A 201 -8.63 9.05 10.49
N ILE A 202 -7.54 9.82 10.47
CA ILE A 202 -7.21 10.75 9.40
C ILE A 202 -5.85 10.38 8.81
N PHE A 203 -5.79 10.13 7.50
CA PHE A 203 -4.54 9.89 6.79
C PHE A 203 -3.94 11.19 6.28
N CYS A 204 -2.71 11.50 6.68
CA CYS A 204 -1.93 12.61 6.14
C CYS A 204 -0.86 12.05 5.19
N PRO A 205 -0.95 12.30 3.87
CA PRO A 205 0.09 11.90 2.92
C PRO A 205 1.36 12.71 3.10
N SER A 206 2.51 12.10 2.86
CA SER A 206 3.83 12.75 2.93
C SER A 206 4.75 12.30 1.79
N ASN A 207 6.01 12.73 1.84
CA ASN A 207 6.99 12.58 0.76
C ASN A 207 7.88 11.34 0.91
N HIS A 208 7.93 10.72 2.08
CA HIS A 208 8.76 9.54 2.31
C HIS A 208 8.09 8.23 1.93
N ASP A 209 6.76 8.17 2.08
CA ASP A 209 5.93 6.98 1.93
C ASP A 209 4.60 7.28 1.21
N PHE A 210 4.61 8.14 0.18
CA PHE A 210 3.37 8.59 -0.48
C PHE A 210 2.47 7.43 -0.94
N MET A 211 3.04 6.45 -1.64
CA MET A 211 2.31 5.29 -2.14
C MET A 211 2.06 4.26 -1.04
N SER A 212 3.12 3.84 -0.35
CA SER A 212 3.09 2.80 0.67
C SER A 212 2.30 3.22 1.92
N GLY A 213 2.38 4.48 2.32
CA GLY A 213 1.56 5.09 3.36
C GLY A 213 0.08 5.15 3.00
N PHE A 214 -0.27 5.45 1.74
CA PHE A 214 -1.66 5.36 1.27
C PHE A 214 -2.18 3.91 1.33
N MET A 215 -1.36 2.94 0.92
CA MET A 215 -1.68 1.51 1.04
C MET A 215 -1.83 1.07 2.50
N LEU A 216 -0.97 1.56 3.40
CA LEU A 216 -1.04 1.30 4.84
C LEU A 216 -2.34 1.86 5.42
N ALA A 217 -2.72 3.09 5.10
CA ALA A 217 -3.97 3.70 5.55
C ALA A 217 -5.20 2.90 5.12
N HIS A 218 -5.23 2.44 3.87
CA HIS A 218 -6.29 1.57 3.37
C HIS A 218 -6.30 0.20 4.06
N THR A 219 -5.12 -0.34 4.39
CA THR A 219 -4.99 -1.59 5.16
C THR A 219 -5.58 -1.45 6.56
N ILE A 220 -5.31 -0.34 7.25
CA ILE A 220 -5.90 -0.05 8.57
C ILE A 220 -7.42 0.11 8.49
N LYS A 221 -7.92 0.86 7.50
CA LYS A 221 -9.37 0.98 7.25
C LYS A 221 -10.02 -0.39 7.03
N ALA A 222 -9.36 -1.24 6.27
CA ALA A 222 -9.84 -2.57 5.93
C ALA A 222 -9.88 -3.52 7.15
N TYR A 223 -8.88 -3.40 8.04
CA TYR A 223 -8.80 -4.13 9.31
C TYR A 223 -9.98 -3.80 10.23
N PHE A 224 -10.29 -2.51 10.38
CA PHE A 224 -11.31 -1.99 11.29
C PHE A 224 -12.69 -1.77 10.64
N ARG A 225 -12.92 -2.26 9.42
CA ARG A 225 -14.14 -1.99 8.63
C ARG A 225 -15.47 -2.32 9.31
N GLN A 226 -15.45 -3.23 10.30
CA GLN A 226 -16.65 -3.64 11.04
C GLN A 226 -16.86 -2.84 12.34
N SER A 227 -15.91 -1.98 12.72
CA SER A 227 -16.05 -1.14 13.91
C SER A 227 -17.05 -0.01 13.66
N LYS A 228 -18.06 0.08 14.52
CA LYS A 228 -19.05 1.17 14.49
C LYS A 228 -18.64 2.38 15.34
N ASN A 229 -17.49 2.30 15.99
CA ASN A 229 -16.91 3.34 16.82
C ASN A 229 -15.73 4.04 16.13
N ILE A 230 -15.49 3.73 14.84
CA ILE A 230 -14.40 4.33 14.05
C ILE A 230 -14.97 4.96 12.78
N THR A 231 -14.54 6.17 12.48
CA THR A 231 -14.71 6.85 11.19
C THR A 231 -13.35 7.01 10.49
N PHE A 232 -13.35 7.15 9.17
CA PHE A 232 -12.13 7.19 8.36
C PHE A 232 -12.17 8.29 7.30
N ASP A 233 -11.15 9.15 7.30
CA ASP A 233 -10.73 9.94 6.14
C ASP A 233 -9.35 9.46 5.68
N VAL A 234 -9.35 8.49 4.76
CA VAL A 234 -8.13 7.95 4.14
C VAL A 234 -7.87 8.52 2.73
N SER A 235 -8.50 9.65 2.39
CA SER A 235 -8.29 10.27 1.07
C SER A 235 -6.86 10.80 0.93
N ILE A 236 -6.36 10.91 -0.31
CA ILE A 236 -5.03 11.46 -0.62
C ILE A 236 -4.96 12.99 -0.45
N ALA A 237 -6.05 13.65 -0.03
CA ALA A 237 -6.07 15.09 0.15
C ALA A 237 -5.15 15.51 1.31
N HIS A 238 -4.25 16.45 1.07
CA HIS A 238 -3.36 16.99 2.11
C HIS A 238 -4.09 17.84 3.17
N ARG A 239 -5.23 18.45 2.82
CA ARG A 239 -6.02 19.27 3.74
C ARG A 239 -7.21 18.47 4.25
N LYS A 240 -7.31 18.37 5.57
CA LYS A 240 -8.32 17.59 6.28
C LYS A 240 -9.17 18.52 7.13
N TYR A 241 -10.47 18.26 7.16
CA TYR A 241 -11.43 18.99 7.97
C TYR A 241 -12.18 17.97 8.84
N THR A 242 -12.17 18.20 10.14
CA THR A 242 -12.81 17.35 11.14
C THR A 242 -13.80 18.19 11.95
N ALA A 243 -14.92 17.59 12.34
CA ALA A 243 -16.01 18.24 13.06
C ALA A 243 -16.06 17.82 14.53
#